data_AF-A0AB74DR12-F1
#
_entry.id   AF-A0AB74DR12-F1
#
_cell.length_a   1.000
_cell.length_b   1.000
_cell.length_c   1.000
_cell.angle_alpha   90.00
_cell.angle_beta   90.00
_cell.angle_gamma   90.00
#
_symmetry.space_group_name_H-M   'P 1'
#
loop_
_entity.id
_entity.type
_entity.pdbx_description
1 polymer ?
#
loop_
_entity_poly.entity_id
_entity_poly.type
_entity_poly.pdbx_seq_one_letter_code
_entity_poly.pdbx_strand_id
1 'polypeptide(L)'
;MRYRYEKTVLGWNYHVVNEKDNRTMFHPNAKELKNLKRFCAANKDILEEKMESESNYGLAFFACGYDGQGQQDFIEYWDKRGVSVF
;
A
#
# COMPACT_ATOMS: atom_id res chain seq x y z
N MET A 1 -5.11 9.81 6.80
CA MET A 1 -4.33 8.56 6.94
C MET A 1 -3.21 8.80 7.94
N ARG A 2 -3.06 7.88 8.89
CA ARG A 2 -1.92 7.87 9.82
C ARG A 2 -0.91 6.81 9.39
N TYR A 3 0.29 6.92 9.95
CA TYR A 3 1.38 5.97 9.70
C TYR A 3 1.83 5.36 11.02
N ARG A 4 2.12 4.06 11.01
CA ARG A 4 2.65 3.34 12.16
C ARG A 4 3.97 2.69 11.78
N TYR A 5 4.97 2.84 12.63
CA TYR A 5 6.23 2.12 12.50
C TYR A 5 6.20 0.91 13.42
N GLU A 6 6.24 -0.29 12.86
CA GLU A 6 6.15 -1.53 13.64
C GLU A 6 6.97 -2.66 13.00
N LYS A 7 7.27 -3.68 13.81
CA LYS A 7 8.00 -4.87 13.37
C LYS A 7 7.01 -5.93 12.90
N THR A 8 7.12 -6.33 11.64
CA THR A 8 6.35 -7.43 11.06
C THR A 8 7.27 -8.58 10.66
N VAL A 9 6.75 -9.58 9.95
CA VAL A 9 7.55 -10.62 9.31
C VAL A 9 8.54 -10.07 8.27
N LEU A 10 8.32 -8.86 7.75
CA LEU A 10 9.21 -8.15 6.82
C LEU A 10 10.23 -7.24 7.53
N GLY A 11 10.31 -7.32 8.86
CA GLY A 11 11.13 -6.43 9.68
C GLY A 11 10.42 -5.13 10.04
N TRP A 12 11.19 -4.10 10.39
CA TRP A 12 10.66 -2.79 10.77
C TRP A 12 10.30 -1.97 9.54
N ASN A 13 9.02 -1.61 9.42
CA ASN A 13 8.51 -0.80 8.31
C ASN A 13 7.43 0.18 8.81
N TYR A 14 7.22 1.23 8.02
CA TYR A 14 6.04 2.07 8.13
C TYR A 14 4.87 1.43 7.38
N HIS A 15 3.69 1.48 7.99
CA HIS A 15 2.43 0.97 7.46
C HIS A 15 1.35 2.05 7.51
N VAL A 16 0.37 1.95 6.60
CA VAL A 16 -0.81 2.82 6.60
C VAL A 16 -1.81 2.34 7.65
N VAL A 17 -2.34 3.28 8.43
CA VAL A 17 -3.41 3.02 9.39
C VAL A 17 -4.67 3.71 8.93
N ASN A 18 -5.75 2.93 8.80
CA ASN A 18 -7.09 3.46 8.57
C ASN A 18 -7.55 4.22 9.82
N GLU A 19 -7.95 5.47 9.64
CA GLU A 19 -8.37 6.33 10.76
C GLU A 19 -9.78 5.99 11.27
N LYS A 20 -10.62 5.36 10.44
CA LYS A 20 -12.00 5.02 10.81
C LYS A 20 -12.05 3.89 11.86
N ASP A 21 -11.21 2.87 11.72
CA ASP A 21 -11.23 1.66 12.57
C ASP A 21 -9.88 1.31 13.21
N ASN A 22 -8.86 2.16 13.03
CA ASN A 22 -7.50 2.00 13.55
C ASN A 22 -6.79 0.70 13.10
N ARG A 23 -7.28 0.06 12.01
CA ARG A 23 -6.63 -1.12 11.43
C ARG A 23 -5.40 -0.71 10.64
N THR A 24 -4.33 -1.49 10.79
CA THR A 24 -3.10 -1.31 10.02
C THR A 24 -3.17 -2.17 8.75
N MET A 25 -2.92 -1.55 7.61
CA MET A 25 -2.75 -2.28 6.35
C MET A 25 -1.34 -2.86 6.27
N PHE A 26 -1.25 -4.14 5.88
CA PHE A 26 0.06 -4.77 5.69
C PHE A 26 0.80 -4.21 4.47
N HIS A 27 0.09 -3.98 3.35
CA HIS A 27 0.53 -3.18 2.21
C HIS A 27 -0.37 -1.96 2.04
N PRO A 28 0.15 -0.79 1.62
CA PRO A 28 1.54 -0.57 1.26
C PRO A 28 2.40 -0.41 2.53
N ASN A 29 3.67 -0.78 2.45
CA ASN A 29 4.64 -0.51 3.50
C ASN A 29 5.99 -0.06 2.94
N ALA A 30 6.76 0.66 3.76
CA ALA A 30 8.08 1.13 3.37
C ALA A 30 9.00 1.28 4.59
N LYS A 31 10.31 1.06 4.41
CA LYS A 31 11.31 1.37 5.45
C LYS A 31 11.38 2.87 5.76
N GLU A 32 11.13 3.70 4.74
CA GLU A 32 11.23 5.16 4.81
C GLU A 32 9.84 5.80 4.73
N LEU A 33 9.46 6.58 5.76
CA LEU A 33 8.15 7.23 5.83
C LEU A 33 7.88 8.14 4.62
N LYS A 34 8.90 8.82 4.09
CA LYS A 34 8.77 9.69 2.92
C LYS A 34 8.32 8.92 1.66
N ASN A 35 8.76 7.68 1.50
CA ASN A 35 8.40 6.85 0.35
C ASN A 35 6.94 6.42 0.46
N LEU A 36 6.53 5.97 1.65
CA LEU A 36 5.13 5.62 1.92
C LEU A 36 4.19 6.82 1.74
N LYS A 37 4.55 8.00 2.24
CA LYS A 37 3.78 9.23 2.03
C LYS A 37 3.63 9.57 0.56
N ARG A 38 4.70 9.41 -0.24
CA ARG A 38 4.65 9.62 -1.70
C ARG A 38 3.70 8.63 -2.38
N PHE A 39 3.72 7.37 -1.99
CA PHE A 39 2.75 6.37 -2.48
C PHE A 39 1.33 6.78 -2.14
N CYS A 40 1.04 7.11 -0.88
CA CYS A 40 -0.30 7.49 -0.45
C CYS A 40 -0.83 8.74 -1.15
N ALA A 41 0.04 9.71 -1.43
CA ALA A 41 -0.35 10.92 -2.16
C ALA A 41 -0.68 10.62 -3.64
N ALA A 42 0.03 9.67 -4.26
CA ALA A 42 -0.15 9.32 -5.67
C ALA A 42 -1.32 8.35 -5.92
N ASN A 43 -1.73 7.57 -4.91
CA ASN A 43 -2.72 6.49 -5.05
C ASN A 43 -3.81 6.59 -3.97
N LYS A 44 -4.24 7.82 -3.67
CA LYS A 44 -5.17 8.09 -2.56
C LYS A 44 -6.52 7.42 -2.81
N ASP A 45 -7.03 7.53 -4.02
CA ASP A 45 -8.24 6.89 -4.53
C ASP A 45 -8.22 5.37 -4.39
N ILE A 46 -7.16 4.73 -4.87
CA ILE A 46 -6.95 3.27 -4.79
C ILE A 46 -6.92 2.80 -3.33
N LEU A 47 -6.30 3.58 -2.43
CA LEU A 47 -6.26 3.26 -1.01
C LEU A 47 -7.63 3.42 -0.34
N GLU A 48 -8.38 4.47 -0.67
CA GLU A 48 -9.74 4.69 -0.16
C GLU A 48 -10.66 3.56 -0.61
N GLU A 49 -10.62 3.20 -1.90
CA GLU A 49 -11.39 2.09 -2.45
C GLU A 49 -11.03 0.75 -1.78
N LYS A 50 -9.73 0.47 -1.60
CA LYS A 50 -9.29 -0.75 -0.91
C LYS A 50 -9.76 -0.81 0.55
N MET A 51 -9.78 0.31 1.25
CA MET A 51 -10.23 0.38 2.64
C MET A 51 -11.74 0.18 2.80
N GLU A 52 -12.52 0.48 1.76
CA GLU A 52 -13.98 0.33 1.73
C GLU A 52 -14.42 -1.00 1.13
N SER A 53 -13.52 -1.72 0.45
CA SER A 53 -13.80 -3.01 -0.17
C SER A 53 -13.75 -4.17 0.84
N GLU A 54 -14.71 -5.09 0.71
CA GLU A 54 -14.69 -6.39 1.39
C GLU A 54 -13.83 -7.44 0.65
N SER A 55 -13.33 -7.11 -0.55
CA SER A 55 -12.52 -8.03 -1.36
C SER A 55 -11.10 -8.19 -0.80
N ASN A 56 -10.52 -9.37 -1.03
CA ASN A 56 -9.16 -9.69 -0.63
C ASN A 56 -8.11 -9.33 -1.71
N TYR A 57 -8.49 -8.61 -2.77
CA TYR A 57 -7.55 -8.22 -3.83
C TYR A 57 -6.47 -7.27 -3.31
N GLY A 58 -5.28 -7.36 -3.91
CA GLY A 58 -4.15 -6.46 -3.66
C GLY A 58 -4.34 -5.07 -4.26
N LEU A 59 -3.56 -4.10 -3.82
CA LEU A 59 -3.58 -2.71 -4.33
C LEU A 59 -3.25 -2.63 -5.82
N ALA A 60 -2.43 -3.55 -6.36
CA ALA A 60 -2.15 -3.58 -7.79
C ALA A 60 -3.42 -3.89 -8.60
N PHE A 61 -4.32 -4.71 -8.08
CA PHE A 61 -5.61 -4.97 -8.70
C PHE A 61 -6.50 -3.73 -8.72
N PHE A 62 -6.56 -2.97 -7.62
CA PHE A 62 -7.31 -1.70 -7.59
C PHE A 62 -6.69 -0.66 -8.54
N ALA A 63 -5.38 -0.72 -8.79
CA ALA A 63 -4.71 0.17 -9.73
C ALA A 63 -4.95 -0.20 -11.22
N CYS A 64 -4.99 -1.50 -11.55
CA CYS A 64 -4.89 -1.97 -12.94
C CYS A 64 -6.02 -2.91 -13.38
N GLY A 65 -6.90 -3.36 -12.49
CA GLY A 65 -7.90 -4.40 -12.77
C GLY A 65 -7.26 -5.77 -13.04
N TYR A 66 -7.95 -6.65 -13.79
CA TYR A 66 -7.46 -7.97 -14.21
C TYR A 66 -6.42 -7.90 -15.34
N ASP A 67 -5.38 -7.07 -15.16
CA ASP A 67 -4.23 -6.97 -16.05
C ASP A 67 -2.97 -7.43 -15.31
N GLY A 68 -2.55 -8.68 -15.55
CA GLY A 68 -1.39 -9.26 -14.86
C GLY A 68 -0.08 -8.51 -15.15
N GLN A 69 0.11 -7.97 -16.35
CA GLN A 69 1.31 -7.21 -16.68
C GLN A 69 1.26 -5.83 -16.03
N GLY A 70 0.11 -5.15 -16.11
CA GLY A 70 -0.08 -3.85 -15.46
C GLY A 70 0.11 -3.92 -13.94
N GLN A 71 -0.41 -4.97 -13.31
CA GLN A 71 -0.21 -5.22 -11.88
C GLN A 71 1.27 -5.38 -11.52
N GLN A 72 2.00 -6.20 -12.29
CA GLN A 72 3.43 -6.43 -12.08
C GLN A 72 4.23 -5.12 -12.28
N ASP A 73 3.94 -4.36 -13.33
CA ASP A 73 4.61 -3.09 -13.61
C ASP A 73 4.37 -2.07 -12.49
N PHE A 74 3.15 -2.02 -11.94
CA PHE A 74 2.82 -1.16 -10.80
C PHE A 74 3.60 -1.54 -9.54
N ILE A 75 3.66 -2.84 -9.23
CA ILE A 75 4.42 -3.38 -8.09
C ILE A 75 5.91 -3.02 -8.24
N GLU A 76 6.51 -3.29 -9.40
CA GLU A 76 7.93 -2.99 -9.65
C GLU A 76 8.25 -1.50 -9.62
N TYR A 77 7.35 -0.67 -10.15
CA TYR A 77 7.52 0.79 -10.16
C TYR A 77 7.66 1.34 -8.73
N TRP A 78 6.84 0.83 -7.80
CA TRP A 78 6.85 1.27 -6.41
C TRP A 78 7.94 0.59 -5.58
N ASP A 79 8.28 -0.67 -5.88
CA ASP A 79 9.39 -1.38 -5.25
C ASP A 79 10.73 -0.65 -5.50
N LYS A 80 10.98 -0.22 -6.75
CA LYS A 80 12.14 0.63 -7.11
C LYS A 80 12.19 1.97 -6.36
N ARG A 81 11.07 2.40 -5.77
CA ARG A 81 10.92 3.62 -4.95
C ARG A 81 10.88 3.31 -3.45
N GLY A 82 11.15 2.07 -3.07
CA GLY A 82 11.22 1.60 -1.69
C GLY A 82 9.85 1.45 -1.03
N VAL A 83 8.81 1.15 -1.80
CA VAL A 83 7.46 0.86 -1.29
C VAL A 83 7.06 -0.54 -1.74
N SER A 84 6.78 -1.41 -0.78
CA SER A 84 6.27 -2.75 -1.06
C SER A 84 4.75 -2.72 -1.21
N VAL A 85 4.28 -3.20 -2.36
CA VAL A 85 2.88 -3.27 -2.77
C VAL A 85 2.57 -4.71 -3.18
N PHE A 86 1.35 -5.17 -2.90
CA PHE A 86 0.77 -6.41 -3.38
C PHE A 86 -0.64 -6.09 -3.86
#